data_AF-A0A8D3CU94-F1
#
_entry.id   AF-A0A8D3CU94-F1
#
_cell.length_a   1.000
_cell.length_b   1.000
_cell.length_c   1.000
_cell.angle_alpha   90.00
_cell.angle_beta   90.00
_cell.angle_gamma   90.00
#
_symmetry.space_group_name_H-M   'P 1'
#
loop_
_entity.id
_entity.type
_entity.pdbx_description
1 polymer ?
#
loop_
_entity_poly.entity_id
_entity_poly.type
_entity_poly.pdbx_seq_one_letter_code
_entity_poly.pdbx_strand_id
1 'polypeptide(L)'
;LPTSASGLIFFLFFYIDQCGHTLQEQLELFNNIRPLFTNKPLIIVANKCDVKKIGELSEESQKVFADLSAEGISVIETSTLTEEGVIQVKNEACDRLLAHRVDAKMKGKKVHDVLNRLHLAMPAKRDQKDRPPFIPEGALTRRKAMEVDAPKRKTERDLEVELGDDYILDLQKYWDLMNEEEKNDKIPEVWQGHNISDYIDPDIMKKLEVLEKEEELKERAGEYDSDEESEDEEMQEIRVLAKQIREKKHLMVLGSKEKDVHGPRMPRTATKVERTKLEKEMGDLGLDMNDKDESHYAQQARRSRSITKKRKREVSAPPTSKTRSQSASRPPRDQSGIRDPKMAKKAKKMMKNSQKDMNRQCRKGEADRHVFDLKPKHLLSGKRKSGTADHR
;
A
#
# COMPACT_ATOMS: atom_id res chain seq x y z
N LEU A 1 -23.36 28.68 -48.30
CA LEU A 1 -24.43 29.40 -47.58
C LEU A 1 -23.76 30.23 -46.50
N PRO A 2 -23.74 31.57 -46.65
CA PRO A 2 -22.99 32.40 -45.73
C PRO A 2 -23.60 32.23 -44.34
N THR A 3 -22.76 31.94 -43.37
CA THR A 3 -23.09 31.98 -41.95
C THR A 3 -23.50 33.41 -41.62
N SER A 4 -24.78 33.73 -41.76
CA SER A 4 -25.32 35.01 -41.32
C SER A 4 -25.08 35.10 -39.82
N ALA A 5 -24.14 35.95 -39.41
CA ALA A 5 -23.96 36.33 -38.03
C ALA A 5 -25.31 36.86 -37.51
N SER A 6 -26.03 36.01 -36.78
CA SER A 6 -27.30 36.35 -36.16
C SER A 6 -26.98 37.12 -34.88
N GLY A 7 -26.65 38.39 -35.10
CA GLY A 7 -26.46 39.41 -34.08
C GLY A 7 -27.71 40.27 -33.95
N LEU A 8 -27.99 40.72 -32.73
CA LEU A 8 -28.95 41.78 -32.45
C LEU A 8 -28.25 43.12 -32.62
N ILE A 9 -28.95 44.10 -33.19
CA ILE A 9 -28.39 45.42 -33.48
C ILE A 9 -29.07 46.43 -32.58
N PHE A 10 -28.23 47.16 -31.84
CA PHE A 10 -28.65 48.30 -31.04
C PHE A 10 -28.55 49.56 -31.89
N PHE A 11 -29.66 50.30 -32.00
CA PHE A 11 -29.62 51.65 -32.52
C PHE A 11 -29.73 52.64 -31.37
N LEU A 12 -28.64 53.37 -31.11
CA LEU A 12 -28.58 54.38 -30.07
C LEU A 12 -29.10 55.70 -30.61
N PHE A 13 -30.22 56.16 -30.06
CA PHE A 13 -30.74 57.50 -30.27
C PHE A 13 -30.31 58.40 -29.12
N PHE A 14 -29.96 59.65 -29.44
CA PHE A 14 -29.63 60.66 -28.44
C PHE A 14 -30.59 61.84 -28.55
N TYR A 15 -31.18 62.24 -27.43
CA TYR A 15 -32.12 63.36 -27.33
C TYR A 15 -31.49 64.74 -27.32
N ILE A 16 -30.15 64.80 -27.27
CA ILE A 16 -29.44 66.03 -26.93
C ILE A 16 -28.61 66.50 -28.14
N ASP A 17 -28.73 67.79 -28.45
CA ASP A 17 -27.93 68.54 -29.45
C ASP A 17 -26.41 68.45 -29.24
N GLN A 18 -25.97 67.90 -28.11
CA GLN A 18 -24.57 67.62 -27.81
C GLN A 18 -23.96 66.53 -28.71
N CYS A 19 -24.77 65.80 -29.48
CA CYS A 19 -24.31 64.78 -30.42
C CYS A 19 -24.08 65.30 -31.85
N GLY A 20 -24.30 66.60 -32.09
CA GLY A 20 -24.00 67.27 -33.38
C GLY A 20 -24.97 66.98 -34.52
N HIS A 21 -26.05 66.23 -34.28
CA HIS A 21 -27.06 65.85 -35.28
C HIS A 21 -28.47 65.94 -34.68
N THR A 22 -29.42 66.42 -35.50
CA THR A 22 -30.83 66.53 -35.11
C THR A 22 -31.52 65.16 -35.06
N LEU A 23 -32.66 65.07 -34.36
CA LEU A 23 -33.45 63.84 -34.27
C LEU A 23 -33.94 63.37 -35.66
N GLN A 24 -34.27 64.31 -36.55
CA GLN A 24 -34.70 64.02 -37.92
C GLN A 24 -33.57 63.41 -38.77
N GLU A 25 -32.35 63.92 -38.65
CA GLU A 25 -31.17 63.31 -39.30
C GLU A 25 -30.89 61.89 -38.79
N GLN A 26 -31.07 61.64 -37.49
CA GLN A 26 -30.92 60.30 -36.90
C GLN A 26 -31.96 59.32 -37.45
N LEU A 27 -33.20 59.77 -37.70
CA LEU A 27 -34.25 58.95 -38.33
C LEU A 27 -33.99 58.70 -39.81
N GLU A 28 -33.53 59.71 -40.55
CA GLU A 28 -33.16 59.55 -41.95
C GLU A 28 -32.03 58.53 -42.09
N LEU A 29 -31.01 58.60 -41.21
CA LEU A 29 -29.96 57.60 -41.15
C LEU A 29 -30.54 56.21 -40.87
N PHE A 30 -31.42 56.08 -39.87
CA PHE A 30 -32.07 54.81 -39.54
C PHE A 30 -32.85 54.23 -40.72
N ASN A 31 -33.61 55.04 -41.45
CA ASN A 31 -34.37 54.62 -42.62
C ASN A 31 -33.45 54.21 -43.80
N ASN A 32 -32.33 54.91 -44.00
CA ASN A 32 -31.37 54.59 -45.05
C ASN A 32 -30.67 53.24 -44.84
N ILE A 33 -30.37 52.89 -43.59
CA ILE A 33 -29.68 51.63 -43.25
C ILE A 33 -30.64 50.48 -42.92
N ARG A 34 -31.93 50.76 -42.73
CA ARG A 34 -32.99 49.75 -42.44
C ARG A 34 -32.94 48.52 -43.35
N PRO A 35 -32.70 48.61 -44.67
CA PRO A 35 -32.62 47.43 -45.55
C PRO A 35 -31.53 46.42 -45.16
N LEU A 36 -30.47 46.85 -44.47
CA LEU A 36 -29.36 45.99 -44.03
C LEU A 36 -29.74 45.05 -42.87
N PHE A 37 -30.89 45.29 -42.22
CA PHE A 37 -31.32 44.59 -41.01
C PHE A 37 -32.48 43.62 -41.26
N THR A 38 -32.75 43.29 -42.52
CA THR A 38 -33.71 42.25 -42.88
C THR A 38 -33.37 40.92 -42.17
N ASN A 39 -34.30 40.43 -41.36
CA ASN A 39 -34.17 39.24 -40.49
C ASN A 39 -33.30 39.36 -39.22
N LYS A 40 -33.01 40.59 -38.74
CA LYS A 40 -32.35 40.80 -37.44
C LYS A 40 -33.29 41.51 -36.46
N PRO A 41 -33.37 41.07 -35.19
CA PRO A 41 -34.11 41.81 -34.18
C PRO A 41 -33.43 43.16 -33.92
N LEU A 42 -34.25 44.20 -33.79
CA LEU A 42 -33.84 45.58 -33.58
C LEU A 42 -34.44 46.09 -32.27
N ILE A 43 -33.64 46.84 -31.52
CA ILE A 43 -34.07 47.59 -30.34
C ILE A 43 -33.47 48.99 -30.46
N ILE A 44 -34.32 49.98 -30.25
CA ILE A 44 -33.92 51.38 -30.19
C ILE A 44 -33.67 51.72 -28.73
N VAL A 45 -32.45 52.15 -28.45
CA VAL A 45 -32.00 52.51 -27.12
C VAL A 45 -31.86 54.01 -27.10
N ALA A 46 -32.69 54.67 -26.30
CA ALA A 46 -32.63 56.10 -26.15
C ALA A 46 -31.72 56.42 -24.97
N ASN A 47 -30.56 57.04 -25.23
CA ASN A 47 -29.52 57.26 -24.24
C ASN A 47 -29.56 58.70 -23.71
N LYS A 48 -29.12 58.88 -22.46
CA LYS A 48 -29.11 60.13 -21.68
C LYS A 48 -30.49 60.62 -21.21
N CYS A 49 -31.33 59.69 -20.74
CA CYS A 49 -32.63 60.01 -20.16
C CYS A 49 -32.56 60.75 -18.80
N ASP A 50 -31.36 60.90 -18.23
CA ASP A 50 -31.06 61.71 -17.04
C ASP A 50 -31.25 63.22 -17.29
N VAL A 51 -31.05 63.67 -18.53
CA VAL A 51 -31.17 65.10 -18.88
C VAL A 51 -32.58 65.45 -19.37
N LYS A 52 -33.18 64.60 -20.21
CA LYS A 52 -34.56 64.73 -20.69
C LYS A 52 -35.18 63.36 -20.88
N LYS A 53 -36.37 63.14 -20.32
CA LYS A 53 -37.15 61.92 -20.52
C LYS A 53 -38.01 62.02 -21.79
N ILE A 54 -38.41 60.87 -22.35
CA ILE A 54 -39.23 60.82 -23.57
C ILE A 54 -40.59 61.52 -23.38
N GLY A 55 -41.10 61.54 -22.14
CA GLY A 55 -42.34 62.23 -21.77
C GLY A 55 -42.26 63.77 -21.78
N GLU A 56 -41.04 64.34 -21.74
CA GLU A 56 -40.80 65.79 -21.71
C GLU A 56 -40.39 66.35 -23.08
N LEU A 57 -40.36 65.52 -24.12
CA LEU A 57 -40.03 65.93 -25.48
C LEU A 57 -41.21 66.61 -26.20
N SER A 58 -40.90 67.31 -27.31
CA SER A 58 -41.93 67.90 -28.16
C SER A 58 -42.86 66.84 -28.73
N GLU A 59 -44.14 67.20 -28.91
CA GLU A 59 -45.18 66.29 -29.45
C GLU A 59 -44.79 65.71 -30.82
N GLU A 60 -44.03 66.45 -31.63
CA GLU A 60 -43.50 65.99 -32.92
C GLU A 60 -42.49 64.86 -32.77
N SER A 61 -41.60 64.96 -31.77
CA SER A 61 -40.59 63.95 -31.50
C SER A 61 -41.18 62.72 -30.82
N GLN A 62 -42.21 62.89 -30.00
CA GLN A 62 -42.93 61.77 -29.40
C GLN A 62 -43.68 60.94 -30.46
N LYS A 63 -44.27 61.61 -31.47
CA LYS A 63 -44.91 60.92 -32.61
C LYS A 63 -43.93 60.02 -33.35
N VAL A 64 -42.69 60.46 -33.55
CA VAL A 64 -41.64 59.64 -34.16
C VAL A 64 -41.41 58.32 -33.40
N PHE A 65 -41.26 58.36 -32.08
CA PHE A 65 -41.05 57.14 -31.29
C PHE A 65 -42.30 56.26 -31.24
N ALA A 66 -43.49 56.88 -31.28
CA ALA A 66 -44.75 56.16 -31.38
C ALA A 66 -44.89 55.43 -32.72
N ASP A 67 -44.49 56.06 -33.83
CA ASP A 67 -44.49 55.46 -35.17
C ASP A 67 -43.49 54.28 -35.24
N LEU A 68 -42.29 54.44 -34.67
CA LEU A 68 -41.29 53.36 -34.57
C LEU A 68 -41.78 52.19 -33.69
N SER A 69 -42.52 52.49 -32.62
CA SER A 69 -43.15 51.48 -31.77
C SER A 69 -44.29 50.76 -32.49
N ALA A 70 -45.08 51.46 -33.31
CA ALA A 70 -46.14 50.90 -34.13
C ALA A 70 -45.61 49.94 -35.21
N GLU A 71 -44.38 50.17 -35.70
CA GLU A 71 -43.67 49.24 -36.59
C GLU A 71 -43.11 47.99 -35.87
N GLY A 72 -43.27 47.89 -34.54
CA GLY A 72 -42.88 46.72 -33.74
C GLY A 72 -41.45 46.76 -33.18
N ILE A 73 -40.79 47.92 -33.21
CA ILE A 73 -39.45 48.12 -32.64
C ILE A 73 -39.59 48.67 -31.21
N SER A 74 -39.02 48.01 -30.19
CA SER A 74 -39.07 48.58 -28.84
C SER A 74 -38.11 49.74 -28.68
N VAL A 75 -38.61 50.78 -28.01
CA VAL A 75 -37.86 51.95 -27.59
C VAL A 75 -37.71 51.87 -26.08
N ILE A 76 -36.47 51.85 -25.59
CA ILE A 76 -36.18 51.75 -24.15
C ILE A 76 -35.28 52.93 -23.76
N GLU A 77 -35.69 53.62 -22.71
CA GLU A 77 -34.92 54.69 -22.07
C GLU A 77 -33.75 54.10 -21.29
N THR A 78 -32.56 54.69 -21.47
CA THR A 78 -31.35 54.30 -20.76
C THR A 78 -30.53 55.51 -20.34
N SER A 79 -29.92 55.41 -19.17
CA SER A 79 -28.91 56.36 -18.74
C SER A 79 -27.70 55.62 -18.19
N THR A 80 -26.52 55.95 -18.72
CA THR A 80 -25.25 55.44 -18.21
C THR A 80 -24.79 56.16 -16.94
N LEU A 81 -25.44 57.27 -16.57
CA LEU A 81 -25.10 58.03 -15.36
C LEU A 81 -25.89 57.56 -14.15
N THR A 82 -27.20 57.31 -14.32
CA THR A 82 -28.07 56.81 -13.24
C THR A 82 -28.18 55.28 -13.20
N GLU A 83 -27.56 54.60 -14.17
CA GLU A 83 -27.66 53.14 -14.39
C GLU A 83 -29.09 52.62 -14.64
N GLU A 84 -30.04 53.54 -14.81
CA GLU A 84 -31.43 53.22 -15.09
C GLU A 84 -31.58 52.68 -16.53
N GLY A 85 -32.37 51.61 -16.69
CA GLY A 85 -32.68 51.01 -17.99
C GLY A 85 -31.56 50.13 -18.59
N VAL A 86 -30.33 50.20 -18.09
CA VAL A 86 -29.19 49.43 -18.65
C VAL A 86 -29.43 47.92 -18.57
N ILE A 87 -29.90 47.43 -17.43
CA ILE A 87 -30.20 46.00 -17.23
C ILE A 87 -31.45 45.60 -18.03
N GLN A 88 -32.43 46.50 -18.16
CA GLN A 88 -33.66 46.23 -18.90
C GLN A 88 -33.39 46.05 -20.40
N VAL A 89 -32.62 46.96 -21.02
CA VAL A 89 -32.18 46.82 -22.42
C VAL A 89 -31.42 45.53 -22.64
N LYS A 90 -30.50 45.19 -21.73
CA LYS A 90 -29.74 43.94 -21.80
C LYS A 90 -30.67 42.73 -21.81
N ASN A 91 -31.60 42.65 -20.86
CA ASN A 91 -32.51 41.50 -20.75
C ASN A 91 -33.42 41.41 -21.98
N GLU A 92 -34.05 42.51 -22.39
CA GLU A 92 -34.97 42.51 -23.54
C GLU A 92 -34.24 42.19 -24.86
N ALA A 93 -33.02 42.68 -25.04
CA ALA A 93 -32.16 42.30 -26.15
C ALA A 93 -31.82 40.81 -26.14
N CYS A 94 -31.36 40.29 -25.00
CA CYS A 94 -31.03 38.88 -24.87
C CYS A 94 -32.25 37.99 -25.18
N ASP A 95 -33.41 38.32 -24.64
CA ASP A 95 -34.64 37.55 -24.80
C ASP A 95 -35.15 37.57 -26.25
N ARG A 96 -35.16 38.74 -26.91
CA ARG A 96 -35.53 38.84 -28.34
C ARG A 96 -34.57 38.07 -29.24
N LEU A 97 -33.27 38.14 -28.96
CA LEU A 97 -32.28 37.37 -29.72
C LEU A 97 -32.42 35.86 -29.47
N LEU A 98 -32.71 35.45 -28.23
CA LEU A 98 -32.95 34.06 -27.87
C LEU A 98 -34.19 33.52 -28.57
N ALA A 99 -35.30 34.26 -28.59
CA ALA A 99 -36.52 33.86 -29.31
C ALA A 99 -36.25 33.59 -30.79
N HIS A 100 -35.62 34.54 -31.49
CA HIS A 100 -35.27 34.38 -32.90
C HIS A 100 -34.29 33.21 -33.14
N ARG A 101 -33.33 33.01 -32.24
CA ARG A 101 -32.38 31.88 -32.32
C ARG A 101 -33.06 30.54 -32.06
N VAL A 102 -33.98 30.47 -31.10
CA VAL A 102 -34.76 29.26 -30.80
C VAL A 102 -35.66 28.91 -31.98
N ASP A 103 -36.34 29.88 -32.60
CA ASP A 103 -37.15 29.66 -33.79
C ASP A 103 -36.32 29.14 -34.97
N ALA A 104 -35.15 29.74 -35.22
CA ALA A 104 -34.22 29.26 -36.23
C ALA A 104 -33.70 27.85 -35.93
N LYS A 105 -33.48 27.51 -34.65
CA LYS A 105 -33.09 26.17 -34.21
C LYS A 105 -34.22 25.17 -34.36
N MET A 106 -35.46 25.52 -34.02
CA MET A 106 -36.66 24.70 -34.19
C MET A 106 -36.98 24.40 -35.65
N LYS A 107 -36.76 25.36 -36.55
CA LYS A 107 -36.83 25.12 -38.01
C LYS A 107 -35.76 24.13 -38.48
N GLY A 108 -34.68 23.95 -37.72
CA GLY A 108 -33.63 22.97 -37.99
C GLY A 108 -33.87 21.62 -37.31
N LYS A 109 -33.25 20.55 -37.85
CA LYS A 109 -33.40 19.18 -37.30
C LYS A 109 -32.57 18.90 -36.02
N LYS A 110 -31.67 19.82 -35.65
CA LYS A 110 -30.74 19.65 -34.51
C LYS A 110 -31.43 19.69 -33.13
N VAL A 111 -32.71 20.05 -33.07
CA VAL A 111 -33.48 20.06 -31.82
C VAL A 111 -33.79 18.64 -31.34
N HIS A 112 -33.93 17.67 -32.25
CA HIS A 112 -34.21 16.28 -31.87
C HIS A 112 -33.07 15.65 -31.05
N ASP A 113 -31.81 16.00 -31.33
CA ASP A 113 -30.64 15.49 -30.60
C ASP A 113 -30.62 15.93 -29.13
N VAL A 114 -31.18 17.10 -28.82
CA VAL A 114 -31.20 17.67 -27.46
C VAL A 114 -32.49 17.42 -26.71
N LEU A 115 -33.52 16.87 -27.36
CA LEU A 115 -34.86 16.72 -26.82
C LEU A 115 -34.88 15.88 -25.52
N ASN A 116 -34.01 14.89 -25.42
CA ASN A 116 -33.83 14.07 -24.22
C ASN A 116 -33.38 14.88 -22.98
N ARG A 117 -32.70 16.02 -23.18
CA ARG A 117 -32.25 16.91 -22.09
C ARG A 117 -33.33 17.90 -21.65
N LEU A 118 -34.24 18.26 -22.56
CA LEU A 118 -35.37 19.15 -22.26
C LEU A 118 -36.54 18.39 -21.63
N HIS A 119 -36.62 17.07 -21.83
CA HIS A 119 -37.69 16.25 -21.29
C HIS A 119 -37.57 16.08 -19.77
N LEU A 120 -38.45 16.73 -19.01
CA LEU A 120 -38.63 16.49 -17.57
C LEU A 120 -39.59 15.31 -17.37
N ALA A 121 -39.07 14.19 -16.86
CA ALA A 121 -39.89 13.01 -16.60
C ALA A 121 -40.83 13.25 -15.41
N MET A 122 -42.14 13.11 -15.64
CA MET A 122 -43.16 13.15 -14.59
C MET A 122 -43.43 11.73 -14.08
N PRO A 123 -43.12 11.39 -12.82
CA PRO A 123 -43.35 10.06 -12.28
C PRO A 123 -44.85 9.72 -12.25
N ALA A 124 -45.23 8.60 -12.85
CA ALA A 124 -46.58 8.06 -12.70
C ALA A 124 -46.78 7.52 -11.27
N LYS A 125 -47.95 7.78 -10.66
CA LYS A 125 -48.30 7.24 -9.34
C LYS A 125 -48.40 5.72 -9.42
N ARG A 126 -47.42 5.02 -8.83
CA ARG A 126 -47.36 3.55 -8.83
C ARG A 126 -48.02 2.95 -7.59
N ASP A 127 -47.70 3.49 -6.41
CA ASP A 127 -48.12 2.99 -5.10
C ASP A 127 -48.85 4.10 -4.32
N GLN A 128 -49.72 3.75 -3.35
CA GLN A 128 -50.34 4.71 -2.41
C GLN A 128 -49.45 5.00 -1.18
N LYS A 129 -48.12 5.03 -1.35
CA LYS A 129 -47.17 5.33 -0.27
C LYS A 129 -46.56 6.71 -0.49
N ASP A 130 -46.79 7.61 0.46
CA ASP A 130 -46.18 8.94 0.43
C ASP A 130 -44.68 8.84 0.75
N ARG A 131 -43.88 9.52 -0.07
CA ARG A 131 -42.42 9.60 0.08
C ARG A 131 -42.01 11.07 0.24
N PRO A 132 -42.34 11.70 1.39
CA PRO A 132 -42.00 13.10 1.60
C PRO A 132 -40.48 13.28 1.71
N PRO A 133 -39.96 14.45 1.33
CA PRO A 133 -38.57 14.79 1.58
C PRO A 133 -38.33 14.94 3.09
N PHE A 134 -37.30 14.26 3.63
CA PHE A 134 -36.93 14.37 5.04
C PHE A 134 -35.89 15.49 5.21
N ILE A 135 -36.36 16.70 5.48
CA ILE A 135 -35.51 17.86 5.77
C ILE A 135 -35.53 18.09 7.28
N PRO A 136 -34.39 17.95 8.00
CA PRO A 136 -34.36 18.14 9.44
C PRO A 136 -34.60 19.61 9.81
N GLU A 137 -35.25 19.85 10.93
CA GLU A 137 -35.60 21.20 11.41
C GLU A 137 -34.36 22.11 11.57
N GLY A 138 -33.22 21.53 11.99
CA GLY A 138 -31.95 22.24 12.12
C GLY A 138 -31.43 22.86 10.82
N ALA A 139 -31.78 22.29 9.65
CA ALA A 139 -31.43 22.87 8.36
C ALA A 139 -32.34 24.06 8.01
N LEU A 140 -33.63 23.98 8.37
CA LEU A 140 -34.59 25.06 8.15
C LEU A 140 -34.29 26.27 9.03
N THR A 141 -33.91 26.05 10.30
CA THR A 141 -33.51 27.12 11.22
C THR A 141 -32.21 27.79 10.78
N ARG A 142 -31.20 27.02 10.30
CA ARG A 142 -29.98 27.60 9.72
C ARG A 142 -30.24 28.49 8.52
N ARG A 143 -31.14 28.09 7.61
CA ARG A 143 -31.46 28.91 6.43
C ARG A 143 -32.10 30.25 6.82
N LYS A 144 -32.88 30.28 7.91
CA LYS A 144 -33.45 31.51 8.49
C LYS A 144 -32.40 32.32 9.25
N ALA A 145 -31.47 31.66 9.95
CA ALA A 145 -30.42 32.31 10.73
C ALA A 145 -29.31 32.95 9.88
N MET A 146 -29.18 32.59 8.59
CA MET A 146 -28.27 33.26 7.64
C MET A 146 -28.62 34.74 7.38
N GLU A 147 -29.71 35.24 7.95
CA GLU A 147 -30.18 36.61 7.82
C GLU A 147 -29.54 37.58 8.85
N VAL A 148 -28.75 37.10 9.83
CA VAL A 148 -28.11 37.95 10.85
C VAL A 148 -26.67 37.52 11.18
N ASP A 149 -25.86 38.53 11.48
CA ASP A 149 -24.42 38.65 11.82
C ASP A 149 -23.89 37.73 12.96
N ALA A 150 -24.22 36.44 12.94
CA ALA A 150 -23.74 35.49 13.93
C ALA A 150 -22.25 35.16 13.71
N PRO A 151 -21.45 35.03 14.79
CA PRO A 151 -20.04 34.68 14.66
C PRO A 151 -19.91 33.32 13.99
N LYS A 152 -19.07 33.27 12.94
CA LYS A 152 -18.81 32.04 12.19
C LYS A 152 -18.19 31.00 13.13
N ARG A 153 -18.78 29.80 13.17
CA ARG A 153 -18.18 28.65 13.87
C ARG A 153 -16.80 28.38 13.28
N LYS A 154 -15.78 28.25 14.14
CA LYS A 154 -14.43 27.83 13.73
C LYS A 154 -14.53 26.49 13.00
N THR A 155 -14.01 26.45 11.78
CA THR A 155 -13.88 25.22 11.01
C THR A 155 -12.58 24.49 11.40
N GLU A 156 -12.49 23.21 11.06
CA GLU A 156 -11.25 22.45 11.33
C GLU A 156 -10.03 23.07 10.63
N ARG A 157 -10.25 23.65 9.44
CA ARG A 157 -9.21 24.38 8.71
C ARG A 157 -8.72 25.62 9.46
N ASP A 158 -9.61 26.31 10.17
CA ASP A 158 -9.22 27.48 10.97
C ASP A 158 -8.36 27.04 12.17
N LEU A 159 -8.67 25.88 12.77
CA LEU A 159 -7.88 25.27 13.85
C LEU A 159 -6.50 24.80 13.36
N GLU A 160 -6.44 24.18 12.18
CA GLU A 160 -5.20 23.76 11.52
C GLU A 160 -4.27 24.97 11.30
N VAL A 161 -4.81 26.09 10.81
CA VAL A 161 -4.01 27.32 10.58
C VAL A 161 -3.55 27.97 11.89
N GLU A 162 -4.36 27.91 12.95
CA GLU A 162 -4.03 28.47 14.28
C GLU A 162 -2.93 27.67 14.99
N LEU A 163 -2.94 26.35 14.87
CA LEU A 163 -2.00 25.43 15.51
C LEU A 163 -0.75 25.15 14.66
N GLY A 164 -0.83 25.30 13.34
CA GLY A 164 0.28 25.13 12.42
C GLY A 164 0.90 23.72 12.52
N ASP A 165 2.19 23.66 12.81
CA ASP A 165 2.95 22.39 12.89
C ASP A 165 2.56 21.51 14.10
N ASP A 166 1.97 22.09 15.15
CA ASP A 166 1.51 21.36 16.34
C ASP A 166 0.13 20.72 16.14
N TYR A 167 -0.50 20.91 14.98
CA TYR A 167 -1.82 20.37 14.68
C TYR A 167 -1.77 18.86 14.43
N ILE A 168 -2.55 18.11 15.23
CA ILE A 168 -2.84 16.69 15.01
C ILE A 168 -4.35 16.53 14.91
N LEU A 169 -4.82 15.99 13.79
CA LEU A 169 -6.23 15.68 13.58
C LEU A 169 -6.65 14.51 14.50
N ASP A 170 -7.34 14.83 15.58
CA ASP A 170 -7.97 13.85 16.46
C ASP A 170 -9.39 13.51 15.97
N LEU A 171 -9.58 12.26 15.55
CA LEU A 171 -10.87 11.74 15.09
C LEU A 171 -11.81 11.40 16.26
N GLN A 172 -11.25 11.06 17.43
CA GLN A 172 -12.01 10.60 18.61
C GLN A 172 -12.78 11.74 19.27
N LYS A 173 -12.25 12.98 19.19
CA LYS A 173 -12.89 14.22 19.65
C LYS A 173 -14.35 14.38 19.20
N TYR A 174 -14.70 13.90 18.01
CA TYR A 174 -16.02 14.06 17.40
C TYR A 174 -16.99 12.91 17.66
N TRP A 175 -16.62 11.94 18.50
CA TRP A 175 -17.51 10.84 18.86
C TRP A 175 -18.48 11.26 19.96
N ASP A 176 -19.73 10.85 19.80
CA ASP A 176 -20.78 11.04 20.79
C ASP A 176 -20.95 9.72 21.55
N LEU A 177 -20.33 9.63 22.74
CA LEU A 177 -20.40 8.48 23.64
C LEU A 177 -21.32 8.77 24.82
N MET A 178 -21.69 7.73 25.57
CA MET A 178 -22.50 7.87 26.78
C MET A 178 -21.79 8.70 27.85
N ASN A 179 -20.50 8.43 28.05
CA ASN A 179 -19.62 9.19 28.95
C ASN A 179 -18.57 9.91 28.11
N GLU A 180 -18.37 11.21 28.36
CA GLU A 180 -17.40 12.01 27.58
C GLU A 180 -15.94 11.70 27.95
N GLU A 181 -15.69 11.20 29.15
CA GLU A 181 -14.35 10.86 29.66
C GLU A 181 -13.72 9.71 28.87
N GLU A 182 -14.53 8.77 28.38
CA GLU A 182 -14.10 7.55 27.70
C GLU A 182 -13.74 7.78 26.22
N LYS A 183 -13.94 9.00 25.68
CA LYS A 183 -13.70 9.29 24.25
C LYS A 183 -12.27 9.00 23.80
N ASN A 184 -11.31 9.24 24.70
CA ASN A 184 -9.88 9.11 24.40
C ASN A 184 -9.28 7.79 24.91
N ASP A 185 -10.12 6.85 25.35
CA ASP A 185 -9.66 5.56 25.83
C ASP A 185 -9.12 4.70 24.68
N LYS A 186 -8.05 3.96 24.97
CA LYS A 186 -7.41 3.07 24.00
C LYS A 186 -8.13 1.72 24.00
N ILE A 187 -8.84 1.43 22.91
CA ILE A 187 -9.54 0.15 22.71
C ILE A 187 -8.50 -0.95 22.44
N PRO A 188 -8.41 -2.00 23.29
CA PRO A 188 -7.56 -3.15 22.99
C PRO A 188 -8.17 -3.94 21.83
N GLU A 189 -7.37 -4.23 20.80
CA GLU A 189 -7.85 -4.93 19.59
C GLU A 189 -7.60 -6.45 19.64
N VAL A 190 -6.45 -6.88 20.17
CA VAL A 190 -6.00 -8.27 20.12
C VAL A 190 -5.53 -8.74 21.50
N TRP A 191 -5.95 -9.95 21.88
CA TRP A 191 -5.53 -10.64 23.08
C TRP A 191 -5.14 -12.09 22.78
N GLN A 192 -3.88 -12.46 23.08
CA GLN A 192 -3.36 -13.83 22.93
C GLN A 192 -3.73 -14.50 21.58
N GLY A 193 -3.62 -13.76 20.47
CA GLY A 193 -3.91 -14.26 19.13
C GLY A 193 -5.38 -14.24 18.72
N HIS A 194 -6.28 -13.75 19.56
CA HIS A 194 -7.71 -13.60 19.29
C HIS A 194 -8.08 -12.12 19.22
N ASN A 195 -9.05 -11.78 18.37
CA ASN A 195 -9.55 -10.41 18.24
C ASN A 195 -10.63 -10.16 19.30
N ILE A 196 -10.57 -9.02 19.97
CA ILE A 196 -11.54 -8.65 21.02
C ILE A 196 -12.89 -8.26 20.40
N SER A 197 -12.90 -7.71 19.18
CA SER A 197 -14.12 -7.35 18.44
C SER A 197 -15.11 -8.50 18.30
N ASP A 198 -14.59 -9.73 18.21
CA ASP A 198 -15.40 -10.93 17.97
C ASP A 198 -16.17 -11.35 19.24
N TYR A 199 -15.78 -10.82 20.41
CA TYR A 199 -16.36 -11.11 21.71
C TYR A 199 -17.19 -9.95 22.30
N ILE A 200 -17.39 -8.85 21.54
CA ILE A 200 -18.23 -7.73 21.98
C ILE A 200 -19.71 -8.09 21.80
N ASP A 201 -20.38 -8.43 22.90
CA ASP A 201 -21.81 -8.75 22.95
C ASP A 201 -22.44 -8.14 24.21
N PRO A 202 -23.61 -7.44 24.12
CA PRO A 202 -24.28 -6.90 25.29
C PRO A 202 -24.64 -7.95 26.36
N ASP A 203 -24.81 -9.22 25.99
CA ASP A 203 -25.20 -10.32 26.90
C ASP A 203 -24.03 -11.28 27.21
N ILE A 204 -22.77 -10.87 27.01
CA ILE A 204 -21.59 -11.74 27.20
C ILE A 204 -21.50 -12.38 28.61
N MET A 205 -21.83 -11.61 29.65
CA MET A 205 -21.77 -12.10 31.04
C MET A 205 -22.77 -13.22 31.31
N LYS A 206 -23.97 -13.15 30.72
CA LYS A 206 -24.99 -14.21 30.87
C LYS A 206 -24.55 -15.49 30.16
N LYS A 207 -23.90 -15.38 29.00
CA LYS A 207 -23.35 -16.53 28.27
C LYS A 207 -22.22 -17.19 29.06
N LEU A 208 -21.36 -16.38 29.69
CA LEU A 208 -20.29 -16.86 30.56
C LEU A 208 -20.83 -17.64 31.76
N GLU A 209 -21.84 -17.12 32.45
CA GLU A 209 -22.47 -17.82 33.59
C GLU A 209 -23.08 -19.19 33.23
N VAL A 210 -23.61 -19.33 32.00
CA VAL A 210 -24.13 -20.62 31.52
C VAL A 210 -22.99 -21.60 31.25
N LEU A 211 -21.88 -21.11 30.67
CA LEU A 211 -20.71 -21.93 30.36
C LEU A 211 -19.99 -22.38 31.65
N GLU A 212 -19.86 -21.50 32.64
CA GLU A 212 -19.28 -21.84 33.95
C GLU A 212 -20.09 -22.94 34.66
N LYS A 213 -21.43 -22.86 34.63
CA LYS A 213 -22.30 -23.93 35.17
C LYS A 213 -22.14 -25.25 34.41
N GLU A 214 -21.90 -25.18 33.10
CA GLU A 214 -21.65 -26.37 32.30
C GLU A 214 -20.30 -27.02 32.67
N GLU A 215 -19.25 -26.22 32.83
CA GLU A 215 -17.93 -26.70 33.26
C GLU A 215 -17.96 -27.28 34.68
N GLU A 216 -18.68 -26.67 35.63
CA GLU A 216 -18.89 -27.23 36.98
C GLU A 216 -19.57 -28.61 36.94
N LEU A 217 -20.50 -28.82 36.00
CA LEU A 217 -21.15 -30.11 35.80
C LEU A 217 -20.18 -31.15 35.20
N LYS A 218 -19.31 -30.75 34.26
CA LYS A 218 -18.28 -31.62 33.67
C LYS A 218 -17.20 -32.01 34.68
N GLU A 219 -16.75 -31.05 35.50
CA GLU A 219 -15.77 -31.30 36.56
C GLU A 219 -16.36 -32.26 37.60
N ARG A 220 -17.62 -32.06 38.02
CA ARG A 220 -18.30 -33.01 38.92
C ARG A 220 -18.48 -34.40 38.32
N ALA A 221 -18.55 -34.50 36.99
CA ALA A 221 -18.61 -35.78 36.28
C ALA A 221 -17.23 -36.46 36.16
N GLY A 222 -16.13 -35.79 36.54
CA GLY A 222 -14.77 -36.34 36.50
C GLY A 222 -14.14 -36.34 35.10
N GLU A 223 -14.63 -35.54 34.14
CA GLU A 223 -14.11 -35.51 32.76
C GLU A 223 -12.61 -35.12 32.70
N TYR A 224 -12.15 -34.31 33.65
CA TYR A 224 -10.76 -33.82 33.71
C TYR A 224 -9.88 -34.60 34.69
N ASP A 225 -10.40 -35.67 35.31
CA ASP A 225 -9.60 -36.53 36.17
C ASP A 225 -8.67 -37.38 35.29
N SER A 226 -7.41 -36.96 35.18
CA SER A 226 -6.38 -37.75 34.52
C SER A 226 -5.89 -38.82 35.49
N ASP A 227 -6.57 -39.97 35.51
CA ASP A 227 -6.12 -41.13 36.27
C ASP A 227 -4.81 -41.65 35.65
N GLU A 228 -3.67 -41.24 36.21
CA GLU A 228 -2.42 -41.97 36.05
C GLU A 228 -2.51 -43.25 36.88
N GLU A 229 -3.03 -44.31 36.24
CA GLU A 229 -2.95 -45.67 36.78
C GLU A 229 -1.47 -45.97 37.13
N SER A 230 -1.20 -46.20 38.42
CA SER A 230 0.16 -46.45 38.89
C SER A 230 0.71 -47.69 38.18
N GLU A 231 1.72 -47.51 37.33
CA GLU A 231 2.33 -48.61 36.60
C GLU A 231 2.94 -49.63 37.58
N ASP A 232 2.48 -50.88 37.52
CA ASP A 232 3.02 -52.00 38.28
C ASP A 232 4.55 -52.11 38.09
N GLU A 233 5.26 -52.56 39.14
CA GLU A 233 6.74 -52.70 39.15
C GLU A 233 7.24 -53.53 37.94
N GLU A 234 6.48 -54.57 37.55
CA GLU A 234 6.79 -55.41 36.39
C GLU A 234 6.71 -54.63 35.05
N MET A 235 5.77 -53.70 34.91
CA MET A 235 5.64 -52.88 33.70
C MET A 235 6.79 -51.89 33.56
N GLN A 236 7.26 -51.35 34.68
CA GLN A 236 8.43 -50.47 34.71
C GLN A 236 9.71 -51.25 34.33
N GLU A 237 9.89 -52.45 34.87
CA GLU A 237 11.01 -53.34 34.52
C GLU A 237 11.02 -53.71 33.03
N ILE A 238 9.86 -54.06 32.47
CA ILE A 238 9.71 -54.34 31.04
C ILE A 238 10.10 -53.12 30.20
N ARG A 239 9.71 -51.90 30.61
CA ARG A 239 10.04 -50.66 29.90
C ARG A 239 11.54 -50.36 29.94
N VAL A 240 12.19 -50.56 31.09
CA VAL A 240 13.64 -50.37 31.24
C VAL A 240 14.41 -51.38 30.39
N LEU A 241 14.03 -52.66 30.47
CA LEU A 241 14.65 -53.73 29.68
C LEU A 241 14.46 -53.48 28.17
N ALA A 242 13.26 -53.08 27.75
CA ALA A 242 12.97 -52.76 26.36
C ALA A 242 13.82 -51.58 25.83
N LYS A 243 14.08 -50.56 26.66
CA LYS A 243 14.99 -49.46 26.32
C LYS A 243 16.42 -49.97 26.12
N GLN A 244 16.94 -50.78 27.04
CA GLN A 244 18.27 -51.37 26.94
C GLN A 244 18.44 -52.24 25.69
N ILE A 245 17.42 -53.05 25.34
CA ILE A 245 17.42 -53.87 24.12
C ILE A 245 17.44 -53.00 22.87
N ARG A 246 16.61 -51.94 22.82
CA ARG A 246 16.57 -51.02 21.67
C ARG A 246 17.90 -50.30 21.48
N GLU A 247 18.51 -49.81 22.56
CA GLU A 247 19.82 -49.16 22.53
C GLU A 247 20.91 -50.11 22.06
N LYS A 248 20.97 -51.33 22.61
CA LYS A 248 21.95 -52.33 22.19
C LYS A 248 21.79 -52.72 20.72
N LYS A 249 20.54 -52.88 20.25
CA LYS A 249 20.25 -53.15 18.83
C LYS A 249 20.68 -51.99 17.94
N HIS A 250 20.44 -50.75 18.37
CA HIS A 250 20.88 -49.57 17.64
C HIS A 250 22.41 -49.48 17.55
N LEU A 251 23.13 -49.77 18.64
CA LEU A 251 24.60 -49.82 18.64
C LEU A 251 25.13 -50.92 17.71
N MET A 252 24.49 -52.09 17.65
CA MET A 252 24.87 -53.14 16.69
C MET A 252 24.69 -52.69 15.24
N VAL A 253 23.58 -52.01 14.92
CA VAL A 253 23.34 -51.45 13.58
C VAL A 253 24.38 -50.39 13.22
N LEU A 254 24.71 -49.48 14.14
CA LEU A 254 25.76 -48.48 13.93
C LEU A 254 27.13 -49.12 13.68
N GLY A 255 27.52 -50.10 14.51
CA GLY A 255 28.76 -50.85 14.32
C GLY A 255 28.78 -51.67 13.02
N SER A 256 27.62 -52.10 12.51
CA SER A 256 27.53 -52.74 11.19
C SER A 256 27.72 -51.75 10.04
N LYS A 257 27.15 -50.54 10.16
CA LYS A 257 27.32 -49.47 9.16
C LYS A 257 28.77 -48.99 9.09
N GLU A 258 29.45 -48.88 10.24
CA GLU A 258 30.88 -48.53 10.29
C GLU A 258 31.76 -49.56 9.57
N LYS A 259 31.41 -50.85 9.69
CA LYS A 259 32.13 -51.95 9.01
C LYS A 259 31.87 -52.01 7.51
N ASP A 260 30.93 -51.22 6.99
CA ASP A 260 30.59 -51.17 5.58
C ASP A 260 31.43 -50.12 4.85
N VAL A 261 32.59 -50.55 4.36
CA VAL A 261 33.57 -49.71 3.67
C VAL A 261 33.61 -50.10 2.19
N HIS A 262 33.74 -49.13 1.29
CA HIS A 262 33.87 -49.37 -0.14
C HIS A 262 35.25 -49.97 -0.49
N GLY A 263 35.33 -51.30 -0.49
CA GLY A 263 36.53 -52.07 -0.82
C GLY A 263 36.42 -53.53 -0.34
N PRO A 264 37.38 -54.41 -0.72
CA PRO A 264 37.39 -55.80 -0.24
C PRO A 264 37.63 -55.85 1.27
N ARG A 265 36.74 -56.51 2.01
CA ARG A 265 36.89 -56.69 3.47
C ARG A 265 38.02 -57.67 3.76
N MET A 266 38.98 -57.26 4.59
CA MET A 266 40.10 -58.12 5.00
C MET A 266 39.59 -59.31 5.82
N PRO A 267 40.06 -60.54 5.54
CA PRO A 267 39.65 -61.71 6.32
C PRO A 267 40.22 -61.61 7.75
N ARG A 268 39.43 -62.05 8.73
CA ARG A 268 39.82 -62.08 10.15
C ARG A 268 41.09 -62.91 10.44
N THR A 269 41.48 -63.79 9.52
CA THR A 269 42.71 -64.60 9.62
C THR A 269 43.98 -63.79 9.35
N ALA A 270 43.88 -62.68 8.60
CA ALA A 270 45.02 -61.82 8.30
C ALA A 270 45.28 -60.78 9.40
N THR A 271 44.25 -60.43 10.18
CA THR A 271 44.33 -59.46 11.27
C THR A 271 44.57 -60.16 12.61
N LYS A 272 45.47 -59.61 13.44
CA LYS A 272 45.71 -60.14 14.79
C LYS A 272 44.66 -59.61 15.74
N VAL A 273 43.95 -60.50 16.43
CA VAL A 273 43.00 -60.13 17.49
C VAL A 273 43.76 -59.89 18.79
N GLU A 274 43.49 -58.75 19.43
CA GLU A 274 44.03 -58.44 20.75
C GLU A 274 43.23 -59.18 21.82
N ARG A 275 43.96 -59.88 22.70
CA ARG A 275 43.37 -60.69 23.79
C ARG A 275 42.42 -59.88 24.67
N THR A 276 42.82 -58.68 25.06
CA THR A 276 42.07 -57.82 26.01
C THR A 276 40.69 -57.44 25.49
N LYS A 277 40.53 -57.26 24.17
CA LYS A 277 39.24 -56.96 23.55
C LYS A 277 38.29 -58.14 23.60
N LEU A 278 38.80 -59.33 23.27
CA LEU A 278 38.00 -60.56 23.28
C LEU A 278 37.62 -60.98 24.72
N GLU A 279 38.54 -60.84 25.67
CA GLU A 279 38.31 -61.10 27.09
C GLU A 279 37.18 -60.21 27.65
N LYS A 280 37.18 -58.92 27.31
CA LYS A 280 36.14 -57.99 27.71
C LYS A 280 34.77 -58.32 27.11
N GLU A 281 34.71 -58.59 25.80
CA GLU A 281 33.43 -58.90 25.12
C GLU A 281 32.80 -60.22 25.60
N MET A 282 33.62 -61.25 25.90
CA MET A 282 33.11 -62.53 26.42
C MET A 282 32.77 -62.46 27.91
N GLY A 283 33.50 -61.66 28.69
CA GLY A 283 33.16 -61.34 30.08
C GLY A 283 31.84 -60.58 30.19
N ASP A 284 31.58 -59.61 29.31
CA ASP A 284 30.30 -58.89 29.23
C ASP A 284 29.12 -59.81 28.88
N LEU A 285 29.38 -60.96 28.24
CA LEU A 285 28.40 -62.02 27.95
C LEU A 285 28.27 -63.07 29.08
N GLY A 286 29.06 -62.95 30.15
CA GLY A 286 29.01 -63.83 31.32
C GLY A 286 29.89 -65.10 31.24
N LEU A 287 30.85 -65.17 30.31
CA LEU A 287 31.80 -66.28 30.25
C LEU A 287 33.04 -66.00 31.11
N ASP A 288 33.44 -66.97 31.93
CA ASP A 288 34.65 -66.87 32.75
C ASP A 288 35.91 -67.13 31.91
N MET A 289 36.84 -66.16 31.90
CA MET A 289 38.08 -66.18 31.12
C MET A 289 39.34 -66.14 32.01
N ASN A 290 39.22 -66.59 33.27
CA ASN A 290 40.30 -66.53 34.27
C ASN A 290 41.37 -67.63 34.16
N ASP A 291 41.18 -68.68 33.33
CA ASP A 291 42.19 -69.72 33.08
C ASP A 291 43.23 -69.26 32.03
N LYS A 292 44.32 -68.67 32.51
CA LYS A 292 45.28 -67.90 31.67
C LYS A 292 46.45 -68.74 31.13
N ASP A 293 46.73 -69.90 31.71
CA ASP A 293 47.99 -70.62 31.51
C ASP A 293 47.97 -71.66 30.38
N GLU A 294 46.80 -72.13 29.95
CA GLU A 294 46.68 -73.13 28.86
C GLU A 294 46.40 -72.54 27.46
N SER A 295 46.32 -71.22 27.34
CA SER A 295 46.04 -70.58 26.05
C SER A 295 47.28 -70.47 25.15
N HIS A 296 47.10 -70.68 23.84
CA HIS A 296 48.15 -70.55 22.79
C HIS A 296 48.91 -69.19 22.83
N TYR A 297 48.32 -68.16 23.45
CA TYR A 297 48.91 -66.83 23.62
C TYR A 297 50.05 -66.78 24.66
N ALA A 298 50.00 -67.59 25.73
CA ALA A 298 51.03 -67.62 26.78
C ALA A 298 52.37 -68.17 26.27
N GLN A 299 52.33 -69.09 25.29
CA GLN A 299 53.52 -69.67 24.67
C GLN A 299 54.26 -68.69 23.74
N GLN A 300 53.53 -67.78 23.07
CA GLN A 300 54.13 -66.85 22.09
C GLN A 300 54.86 -65.66 22.75
N ALA A 301 54.41 -65.21 23.92
CA ALA A 301 55.05 -64.13 24.69
C ALA A 301 56.47 -64.50 25.18
N ARG A 302 56.78 -65.80 25.32
CA ARG A 302 58.12 -66.28 25.68
C ARG A 302 59.12 -66.21 24.51
N ARG A 303 58.65 -66.17 23.25
CA ARG A 303 59.50 -66.25 22.05
C ARG A 303 59.88 -64.88 21.45
N SER A 304 59.25 -63.78 21.87
CA SER A 304 59.36 -62.46 21.23
C SER A 304 60.38 -61.48 21.86
N ARG A 305 61.11 -61.88 22.90
CA ARG A 305 62.17 -61.03 23.49
C ARG A 305 63.44 -61.11 22.66
N SER A 306 63.67 -60.13 21.79
CA SER A 306 64.95 -59.98 21.07
C SER A 306 66.08 -59.58 22.03
N ILE A 307 67.23 -60.25 21.96
CA ILE A 307 68.46 -59.85 22.66
C ILE A 307 68.93 -58.51 22.09
N THR A 308 69.06 -57.51 22.97
CA THR A 308 69.30 -56.11 22.62
C THR A 308 70.70 -55.87 22.03
N LYS A 309 70.78 -55.53 20.74
CA LYS A 309 71.99 -54.96 20.11
C LYS A 309 71.91 -53.43 20.20
N LYS A 310 72.91 -52.80 20.85
CA LYS A 310 72.96 -51.35 21.12
C LYS A 310 72.87 -50.51 19.84
N ARG A 311 71.77 -49.77 19.66
CA ARG A 311 71.76 -48.32 19.37
C ARG A 311 70.34 -47.74 19.46
N LYS A 312 70.08 -46.89 20.46
CA LYS A 312 69.13 -45.75 20.43
C LYS A 312 69.36 -44.90 21.69
N ARG A 313 70.14 -43.83 21.53
CA ARG A 313 70.05 -42.60 22.33
C ARG A 313 69.30 -41.59 21.44
N GLU A 314 68.22 -41.04 22.00
CA GLU A 314 67.44 -39.79 21.75
C GLU A 314 67.59 -39.05 20.40
N VAL A 315 66.54 -38.48 19.79
CA VAL A 315 65.90 -37.19 20.17
C VAL A 315 64.43 -37.12 19.71
N SER A 316 63.55 -36.56 20.55
CA SER A 316 62.14 -36.22 20.32
C SER A 316 61.96 -34.88 19.56
N ALA A 317 62.63 -34.74 18.42
CA ALA A 317 62.42 -33.65 17.47
C ALA A 317 62.81 -34.10 16.06
N PRO A 318 62.05 -33.77 15.00
CA PRO A 318 62.44 -34.08 13.63
C PRO A 318 63.73 -33.33 13.25
N PRO A 319 64.61 -33.91 12.40
CA PRO A 319 65.86 -33.27 12.01
C PRO A 319 65.59 -31.96 11.26
N THR A 320 66.32 -30.91 11.64
CA THR A 320 66.28 -29.57 11.00
C THR A 320 66.99 -29.53 9.64
N SER A 321 67.55 -30.63 9.17
CA SER A 321 68.09 -30.77 7.82
C SER A 321 67.08 -31.47 6.92
N LYS A 322 66.38 -30.68 6.08
CA LYS A 322 65.69 -31.23 4.92
C LYS A 322 66.72 -31.92 4.02
N THR A 323 66.48 -33.20 3.76
CA THR A 323 67.32 -34.04 2.91
C THR A 323 67.49 -33.42 1.53
N ARG A 324 68.73 -33.48 1.05
CA ARG A 324 69.34 -32.92 -0.16
C ARG A 324 68.82 -33.55 -1.46
N SER A 325 67.51 -33.65 -1.68
CA SER A 325 66.98 -34.25 -2.91
C SER A 325 65.48 -34.03 -3.14
N GLN A 326 64.96 -32.80 -2.99
CA GLN A 326 63.79 -32.36 -3.75
C GLN A 326 63.91 -30.89 -4.10
N SER A 327 63.69 -30.60 -5.39
CA SER A 327 63.79 -29.32 -6.09
C SER A 327 62.93 -28.22 -5.47
N ALA A 328 63.53 -27.39 -4.63
CA ALA A 328 63.00 -26.08 -4.25
C ALA A 328 64.14 -25.05 -4.28
N SER A 329 64.80 -24.90 -5.44
CA SER A 329 65.88 -23.92 -5.63
C SER A 329 65.37 -22.47 -5.63
N ARG A 330 64.05 -22.25 -5.65
CA ARG A 330 63.44 -20.92 -5.62
C ARG A 330 62.62 -20.77 -4.35
N PRO A 331 62.83 -19.72 -3.56
CA PRO A 331 61.91 -19.38 -2.50
C PRO A 331 60.49 -19.19 -3.09
N PRO A 332 59.43 -19.53 -2.35
CA PRO A 332 58.05 -19.26 -2.74
C PRO A 332 57.86 -17.82 -3.24
N ARG A 333 57.01 -17.62 -4.25
CA ARG A 333 56.81 -16.31 -4.91
C ARG A 333 56.40 -15.19 -3.96
N ASP A 334 55.71 -15.52 -2.86
CA ASP A 334 55.31 -14.57 -1.81
C ASP A 334 56.49 -14.13 -0.91
N GLN A 335 57.65 -14.79 -1.02
CA GLN A 335 58.84 -14.56 -0.18
C GLN A 335 60.07 -14.12 -0.97
N SER A 336 60.14 -14.45 -2.27
CA SER A 336 61.33 -14.19 -3.11
C SER A 336 61.68 -12.71 -3.29
N GLY A 337 60.73 -11.80 -3.09
CA GLY A 337 60.92 -10.33 -3.21
C GLY A 337 60.98 -9.59 -1.87
N ILE A 338 61.06 -10.30 -0.74
CA ILE A 338 60.97 -9.71 0.59
C ILE A 338 62.26 -10.00 1.38
N ARG A 339 62.88 -8.94 1.91
CA ARG A 339 64.19 -9.03 2.59
C ARG A 339 64.19 -9.87 3.87
N ASP A 340 63.20 -9.65 4.75
CA ASP A 340 63.18 -10.23 6.11
C ASP A 340 61.85 -10.90 6.46
N PRO A 341 61.82 -11.88 7.39
CA PRO A 341 60.59 -12.49 7.88
C PRO A 341 59.64 -11.48 8.54
N LYS A 342 60.17 -10.39 9.14
CA LYS A 342 59.35 -9.29 9.67
C LYS A 342 58.59 -8.56 8.56
N MET A 343 59.24 -8.29 7.42
CA MET A 343 58.59 -7.68 6.26
C MET A 343 57.59 -8.64 5.62
N ALA A 344 57.86 -9.95 5.60
CA ALA A 344 56.93 -10.94 5.08
C ALA A 344 55.64 -10.99 5.93
N LYS A 345 55.77 -10.90 7.26
CA LYS A 345 54.63 -10.78 8.18
C LYS A 345 53.85 -9.48 7.96
N LYS A 346 54.54 -8.36 7.70
CA LYS A 346 53.91 -7.06 7.37
C LYS A 346 53.15 -7.13 6.05
N ALA A 347 53.74 -7.70 5.00
CA ALA A 347 53.09 -7.90 3.71
C ALA A 347 51.83 -8.77 3.81
N LYS A 348 51.90 -9.89 4.55
CA LYS A 348 50.70 -10.73 4.84
C LYS A 348 49.63 -9.97 5.60
N LYS A 349 50.00 -9.08 6.53
CA LYS A 349 49.03 -8.24 7.26
C LYS A 349 48.37 -7.21 6.32
N MET A 350 49.13 -6.58 5.42
CA MET A 350 48.58 -5.65 4.42
C MET A 350 47.62 -6.36 3.46
N MET A 351 47.97 -7.55 2.97
CA MET A 351 47.09 -8.39 2.14
C MET A 351 45.77 -8.75 2.86
N LYS A 352 45.83 -9.17 4.12
CA LYS A 352 44.62 -9.47 4.90
C LYS A 352 43.75 -8.22 5.13
N ASN A 353 44.38 -7.05 5.28
CA ASN A 353 43.66 -5.80 5.44
C ASN A 353 42.98 -5.35 4.14
N SER A 354 43.64 -5.49 2.98
CA SER A 354 43.03 -5.11 1.69
C SER A 354 41.84 -5.99 1.29
N GLN A 355 41.79 -7.24 1.77
CA GLN A 355 40.66 -8.15 1.52
C GLN A 355 39.42 -7.84 2.38
N LYS A 356 39.49 -6.92 3.37
CA LYS A 356 38.38 -6.67 4.29
C LYS A 356 37.11 -6.16 3.59
N ASP A 357 37.23 -5.28 2.60
CA ASP A 357 36.05 -4.74 1.89
C ASP A 357 35.34 -5.79 1.05
N MET A 358 36.12 -6.64 0.38
CA MET A 358 35.64 -7.79 -0.37
C MET A 358 34.92 -8.80 0.55
N ASN A 359 35.52 -9.10 1.70
CA ASN A 359 34.95 -10.00 2.69
C ASN A 359 33.67 -9.43 3.32
N ARG A 360 33.62 -8.11 3.57
CA ARG A 360 32.41 -7.43 4.04
C ARG A 360 31.26 -7.51 3.03
N GLN A 361 31.58 -7.52 1.74
CA GLN A 361 30.62 -7.75 0.66
C GLN A 361 30.36 -9.24 0.37
N CYS A 362 30.91 -10.16 1.19
CA CYS A 362 30.77 -11.61 1.06
C CYS A 362 31.16 -12.18 -0.33
N ARG A 363 32.13 -11.54 -1.01
CA ARG A 363 32.61 -12.03 -2.31
C ARG A 363 33.43 -13.31 -2.15
N LYS A 364 33.36 -14.21 -3.13
CA LYS A 364 34.05 -15.51 -3.10
C LYS A 364 35.58 -15.41 -3.27
N GLY A 365 36.08 -14.23 -3.64
CA GLY A 365 37.49 -13.91 -3.84
C GLY A 365 37.65 -12.70 -4.75
N GLU A 366 38.89 -12.32 -5.07
CA GLU A 366 39.17 -11.14 -5.91
C GLU A 366 38.64 -11.27 -7.35
N ALA A 367 38.45 -12.51 -7.81
CA ALA A 367 37.89 -12.81 -9.12
C ALA A 367 36.37 -12.63 -9.18
N ASP A 368 35.69 -12.56 -8.03
CA ASP A 368 34.23 -12.45 -7.95
C ASP A 368 33.79 -10.98 -8.12
N ARG A 369 33.54 -10.63 -9.39
CA ARG A 369 33.09 -9.30 -9.83
C ARG A 369 31.72 -9.36 -10.49
N HIS A 370 30.89 -10.33 -10.10
CA HIS A 370 29.54 -10.49 -10.63
C HIS A 370 28.64 -9.35 -10.15
N VAL A 371 27.95 -8.70 -11.09
CA VAL A 371 26.94 -7.68 -10.80
C VAL A 371 25.57 -8.34 -10.86
N PHE A 372 24.89 -8.42 -9.72
CA PHE A 372 23.55 -8.99 -9.66
C PHE A 372 22.51 -8.04 -10.24
N ASP A 373 21.56 -8.60 -10.99
CA ASP A 373 20.37 -7.87 -11.42
C ASP A 373 19.35 -7.81 -10.27
N LEU A 374 19.43 -6.73 -9.48
CA LEU A 374 18.54 -6.51 -8.34
C LEU A 374 17.11 -6.14 -8.76
N LYS A 375 16.91 -5.71 -10.01
CA LYS A 375 15.63 -5.22 -10.53
C LYS A 375 15.33 -5.90 -11.86
N PRO A 376 15.13 -7.23 -11.85
CA PRO A 376 14.95 -7.97 -13.09
C PRO A 376 13.66 -7.54 -13.78
N LYS A 377 13.79 -7.20 -15.06
CA LYS A 377 12.71 -6.62 -15.86
C LYS A 377 11.45 -7.50 -15.90
N HIS A 378 11.61 -8.81 -15.94
CA HIS A 378 10.47 -9.75 -16.01
C HIS A 378 9.60 -9.77 -14.74
N LEU A 379 10.10 -9.27 -13.60
CA LEU A 379 9.30 -9.10 -12.38
C LEU A 379 8.65 -7.72 -12.30
N LEU A 380 9.33 -6.69 -12.81
CA LEU A 380 8.94 -5.28 -12.62
C LEU A 380 8.22 -4.67 -13.83
N SER A 381 8.13 -5.40 -14.94
CA SER A 381 7.54 -4.92 -16.19
C SER A 381 6.48 -5.89 -16.70
N GLY A 382 5.35 -5.33 -17.14
CA GLY A 382 4.21 -6.10 -17.61
C GLY A 382 3.09 -6.21 -16.58
N LYS A 383 1.91 -6.65 -17.02
CA LYS A 383 0.76 -6.98 -16.19
C LYS A 383 0.21 -8.33 -16.63
N ARG A 384 -0.20 -9.18 -15.68
CA ARG A 384 -0.77 -10.49 -15.99
C ARG A 384 -2.10 -10.31 -16.73
N LYS A 385 -2.22 -10.87 -17.93
CA LYS A 385 -3.44 -10.85 -18.75
C LYS A 385 -4.21 -12.17 -18.60
N SER A 386 -5.45 -12.23 -19.06
CA SER A 386 -6.20 -13.50 -19.16
C SER A 386 -5.60 -14.36 -20.28
N GLY A 387 -4.93 -15.45 -19.92
CA GLY A 387 -4.22 -16.35 -20.85
C GLY A 387 -3.07 -17.10 -20.17
N THR A 388 -2.04 -17.43 -20.95
CA THR A 388 -0.81 -18.06 -20.46
C THR A 388 -0.02 -17.11 -19.55
N ALA A 389 0.45 -17.63 -18.43
CA ALA A 389 1.30 -16.90 -17.48
C ALA A 389 2.79 -17.11 -17.79
N ASP A 390 3.60 -16.10 -17.48
CA ASP A 390 5.07 -16.12 -17.70
C ASP A 390 5.83 -16.98 -16.68
N HIS A 391 5.19 -17.31 -15.54
CA HIS A 391 5.72 -18.20 -14.51
C HIS A 391 4.64 -19.23 -14.14
N ARG A 392 5.10 -20.37 -13.63
CA ARG A 392 4.25 -21.51 -13.25
C ARG A 392 3.62 -21.33 -11.88
#